data_AF-A0A938R2N4-F1
#
_entry.id   AF-A0A938R2N4-F1
#
_cell.length_a   1.000
_cell.length_b   1.000
_cell.length_c   1.000
_cell.angle_alpha   90.00
_cell.angle_beta   90.00
_cell.angle_gamma   90.00
#
_symmetry.space_group_name_H-M   'P 1'
#
loop_
_entity.id
_entity.type
_entity.pdbx_description
1 polymer ?
#
loop_
_entity_poly.entity_id
_entity_poly.type
_entity_poly.pdbx_seq_one_letter_code
_entity_poly.pdbx_strand_id
1 'polypeptide(L)'
;MSLPLFTIGFASHRLETLPLVLEMMRRHEAMVLEEAPEPDFPAALAGGLAPDAYLEDKDPEFPEFSLRQLEALRGFQRDGGAVLQVEPYLERLLTIHELLAQGVPRPEVEFRPDLAPVYAAERRATASLLTFYTCAHGAEFDRVVAAVRSFAREDAARLRLRDELRAAALAPLVRRHRSLYVEAGYIHLFLLKGLKAHLGGAARLRPVFLQSGPSRAAVGLPRPLGPGDLLTLHHIFDAPLTRKRADLLAARSLIHIQLLEKEELAPTPGDPTPHLEDEFRAFRLSGGLRYQDCAHLYPLVRAGSPAEVRQLVADFLAQRA
;
A
#
# COMPACT_ATOMS: atom_id res chain seq x y z
N MET A 1 5.89 7.23 34.80
CA MET A 1 6.61 7.02 33.53
C MET A 1 5.64 7.22 32.38
N SER A 2 6.02 7.92 31.30
CA SER A 2 5.15 8.08 30.13
C SER A 2 5.00 6.75 29.40
N LEU A 3 3.77 6.40 29.01
CA LEU A 3 3.52 5.23 28.15
C LEU A 3 4.34 5.35 26.85
N PRO A 4 4.92 4.24 26.36
CA PRO A 4 5.58 4.22 25.06
C PRO A 4 4.65 4.71 23.95
N LEU A 5 5.24 5.26 22.89
CA LEU A 5 4.53 5.86 21.76
C LEU A 5 4.76 5.05 20.49
N PHE A 6 3.67 4.64 19.84
CA PHE A 6 3.69 4.10 18.48
C PHE A 6 3.10 5.17 17.57
N THR A 7 3.91 5.72 16.68
CA THR A 7 3.45 6.59 15.60
C THR A 7 3.32 5.75 14.34
N ILE A 8 2.11 5.62 13.80
CA ILE A 8 1.88 4.90 12.56
C ILE A 8 1.84 5.95 11.44
N GLY A 9 2.88 5.96 10.61
CA GLY A 9 3.02 6.88 9.49
C GLY A 9 2.38 6.29 8.24
N PHE A 10 1.21 6.81 7.87
CA PHE A 10 0.55 6.48 6.62
C PHE A 10 1.13 7.32 5.48
N ALA A 11 1.79 6.63 4.56
CA ALA A 11 2.59 7.21 3.48
C ALA A 11 2.52 6.36 2.22
N SER A 12 2.89 6.96 1.09
CA SER A 12 3.28 6.24 -0.12
C SER A 12 4.81 6.23 -0.22
N HIS A 13 5.39 5.21 -0.85
CA HIS A 13 6.82 5.13 -1.15
C HIS A 13 7.16 6.07 -2.34
N ARG A 14 7.05 7.38 -2.12
CA ARG A 14 7.31 8.41 -3.12
C ARG A 14 8.33 9.40 -2.59
N LEU A 15 9.17 9.93 -3.47
CA LEU A 15 10.23 10.90 -3.14
C LEU A 15 9.71 12.13 -2.38
N GLU A 16 8.54 12.64 -2.76
CA GLU A 16 7.87 13.78 -2.09
C GLU A 16 7.50 13.49 -0.62
N THR A 17 7.28 12.23 -0.26
CA THR A 17 6.88 11.82 1.08
C THR A 17 8.09 11.53 1.96
N LEU A 18 9.23 11.17 1.34
CA LEU A 18 10.44 10.75 2.06
C LEU A 18 10.88 11.78 3.12
N PRO A 19 11.02 13.10 2.84
CA PRO A 19 11.42 14.06 3.86
C PRO A 19 10.53 14.06 5.11
N LEU A 20 9.22 13.83 4.93
CA LEU A 20 8.23 13.77 6.02
C LEU A 20 8.41 12.49 6.85
N VAL A 21 8.68 11.35 6.18
CA VAL A 21 9.04 10.09 6.84
C VAL A 21 10.31 10.31 7.67
N LEU A 22 11.35 10.93 7.09
CA LEU A 22 12.63 11.16 7.77
C LEU A 22 12.49 12.11 8.97
N GLU A 23 11.65 13.13 8.87
CA GLU A 23 11.35 14.02 9.99
C GLU A 23 10.65 13.26 11.12
N MET A 24 9.69 12.40 10.79
CA MET A 24 9.00 11.59 11.79
C MET A 24 9.94 10.58 12.43
N MET A 25 10.75 9.85 11.65
CA MET A 25 11.63 8.81 12.20
C MET A 25 12.61 9.38 13.23
N ARG A 26 13.20 10.55 12.95
CA ARG A 26 14.20 11.21 13.83
C ARG A 26 13.66 11.59 15.21
N ARG A 27 12.35 11.56 15.40
CA ARG A 27 11.67 11.82 16.68
C ARG A 27 11.45 10.56 17.52
N HIS A 28 11.89 9.40 17.05
CA HIS A 28 11.64 8.10 17.67
C HIS A 28 12.95 7.34 17.90
N GLU A 29 12.93 6.41 18.86
CA GLU A 29 14.08 5.55 19.18
C GLU A 29 14.28 4.45 18.13
N ALA A 30 13.19 3.99 17.51
CA ALA A 30 13.26 3.06 16.40
C ALA A 30 12.29 3.39 15.26
N MET A 31 12.69 3.00 14.06
CA MET A 31 11.87 2.94 12.86
C MET A 31 11.59 1.49 12.51
N VAL A 32 10.34 1.18 12.19
CA VAL A 32 9.90 -0.14 11.76
C VAL A 32 9.43 -0.06 10.31
N LEU A 33 10.12 -0.76 9.43
CA LEU A 33 9.87 -0.84 8.00
C LEU A 33 8.71 -1.80 7.69
N GLU A 34 8.04 -1.55 6.57
CA GLU A 34 7.05 -2.46 5.98
C GLU A 34 7.73 -3.47 5.04
N GLU A 35 8.73 -4.18 5.58
CA GLU A 35 9.56 -5.13 4.82
C GLU A 35 9.79 -6.41 5.63
N ALA A 36 9.94 -7.52 4.91
CA ALA A 36 10.37 -8.78 5.51
C ALA A 36 11.83 -8.65 5.99
N PRO A 37 12.23 -9.33 7.07
CA PRO A 37 13.63 -9.39 7.46
C PRO A 37 14.50 -9.99 6.35
N GLU A 38 15.61 -9.32 6.04
CA GLU A 38 16.54 -9.79 5.01
C GLU A 38 17.95 -10.06 5.57
N PRO A 39 18.62 -11.13 5.12
CA PRO A 39 19.95 -11.48 5.62
C PRO A 39 21.01 -10.39 5.41
N ASP A 40 20.99 -9.71 4.25
CA ASP A 40 22.00 -8.72 3.88
C ASP A 40 21.69 -7.31 4.37
N PHE A 41 20.46 -7.06 4.84
CA PHE A 41 20.02 -5.73 5.30
C PHE A 41 20.87 -5.18 6.45
N PRO A 42 21.25 -5.95 7.49
CA PRO A 42 22.15 -5.46 8.54
C PRO A 42 23.51 -5.02 8.01
N ALA A 43 24.08 -5.74 7.04
CA ALA A 43 25.37 -5.38 6.42
C ALA A 43 25.23 -4.12 5.57
N ALA A 44 24.14 -4.00 4.79
CA ALA A 44 23.82 -2.79 4.06
C ALA A 44 23.62 -1.59 5.00
N LEU A 45 22.90 -1.74 6.11
CA LEU A 45 22.64 -0.66 7.05
C LEU A 45 23.91 -0.21 7.81
N ALA A 46 24.80 -1.15 8.14
CA ALA A 46 26.08 -0.85 8.77
C ALA A 46 27.13 -0.26 7.80
N GLY A 47 26.83 -0.18 6.51
CA GLY A 47 27.76 0.30 5.47
C GLY A 47 28.78 -0.74 5.00
N GLY A 48 28.60 -2.01 5.34
CA GLY A 48 29.42 -3.13 4.86
C GLY A 48 29.11 -3.56 3.42
N LEU A 49 27.97 -3.14 2.87
CA LEU A 49 27.58 -3.32 1.47
C LEU A 49 27.26 -1.95 0.86
N ALA A 50 27.65 -1.68 -0.39
CA ALA A 50 27.29 -0.43 -1.06
C ALA A 50 25.77 -0.37 -1.33
N PRO A 51 25.11 0.81 -1.30
CA PRO A 51 23.67 0.91 -1.59
C PRO A 51 23.29 0.29 -2.93
N ASP A 52 24.03 0.63 -3.99
CA ASP A 52 23.77 0.12 -5.34
C ASP A 52 23.90 -1.40 -5.40
N ALA A 53 24.94 -1.96 -4.76
CA ALA A 53 25.16 -3.41 -4.68
C ALA A 53 24.07 -4.13 -3.88
N TYR A 54 23.49 -3.49 -2.86
CA TYR A 54 22.36 -4.05 -2.11
C TYR A 54 21.06 -4.02 -2.93
N LEU A 55 20.87 -3.01 -3.78
CA LEU A 55 19.65 -2.80 -4.55
C LEU A 55 19.65 -3.49 -5.92
N GLU A 56 20.82 -3.92 -6.42
CA GLU A 56 21.01 -4.49 -7.77
C GLU A 56 20.03 -5.64 -8.09
N ASP A 57 19.89 -6.61 -7.18
CA ASP A 57 19.05 -7.81 -7.39
C ASP A 57 17.60 -7.64 -6.92
N LYS A 58 17.20 -6.45 -6.46
CA LYS A 58 15.90 -6.22 -5.80
C LYS A 58 14.81 -5.67 -6.71
N ASP A 59 15.18 -5.17 -7.89
CA ASP A 59 14.28 -4.53 -8.87
C ASP A 59 13.19 -3.65 -8.19
N PRO A 60 13.59 -2.63 -7.41
CA PRO A 60 12.65 -1.84 -6.64
C PRO A 60 11.68 -1.07 -7.55
N GLU A 61 10.40 -1.05 -7.19
CA GLU A 61 9.37 -0.28 -7.92
C GLU A 61 9.70 1.23 -7.97
N PHE A 62 10.41 1.74 -6.96
CA PHE A 62 10.82 3.14 -6.83
C PHE A 62 12.32 3.22 -6.51
N PRO A 63 13.22 3.05 -7.50
CA PRO A 63 14.65 2.93 -7.27
C PRO A 63 15.26 4.15 -6.56
N GLU A 64 14.85 5.36 -6.94
CA GLU A 64 15.41 6.57 -6.34
C GLU A 64 14.93 6.74 -4.89
N PHE A 65 13.65 6.46 -4.62
CA PHE A 65 13.13 6.41 -3.26
C PHE A 65 13.88 5.38 -2.40
N SER A 66 14.03 4.14 -2.86
CA SER A 66 14.69 3.06 -2.12
C SER A 66 16.14 3.40 -1.79
N LEU A 67 16.88 3.96 -2.75
CA LEU A 67 18.25 4.41 -2.54
C LEU A 67 18.34 5.48 -1.44
N ARG A 68 17.56 6.56 -1.57
CA ARG A 68 17.58 7.67 -0.61
C ARG A 68 17.08 7.27 0.76
N GLN A 69 16.10 6.37 0.83
CA GLN A 69 15.62 5.84 2.10
C GLN A 69 16.73 5.03 2.79
N LEU A 70 17.41 4.13 2.07
CA LEU A 70 18.51 3.35 2.63
C LEU A 70 19.64 4.24 3.17
N GLU A 71 20.05 5.26 2.42
CA GLU A 71 21.06 6.22 2.87
C GLU A 71 20.64 6.94 4.16
N ALA A 72 19.38 7.36 4.24
CA ALA A 72 18.86 8.01 5.43
C ALA A 72 18.76 7.06 6.63
N LEU A 73 18.39 5.81 6.41
CA LEU A 73 18.35 4.77 7.44
C LEU A 73 19.74 4.47 8.00
N ARG A 74 20.78 4.44 7.14
CA ARG A 74 22.19 4.35 7.58
C ARG A 74 22.56 5.52 8.49
N GLY A 75 22.16 6.74 8.11
CA GLY A 75 22.34 7.92 8.94
C GLY A 75 21.68 7.78 10.31
N PHE A 76 20.40 7.39 10.31
CA PHE A 76 19.64 7.17 11.53
C PHE A 76 20.26 6.11 12.45
N GLN A 77 20.78 5.01 11.88
CA GLN A 77 21.48 3.99 12.68
C GLN A 77 22.80 4.50 13.27
N ARG A 78 23.59 5.25 12.49
CA ARG A 78 24.84 5.88 12.98
C ARG A 78 24.58 6.85 14.13
N ASP A 79 23.43 7.52 14.12
CA ASP A 79 22.99 8.43 15.18
C ASP A 79 22.37 7.69 16.39
N GLY A 80 22.39 6.34 16.40
CA GLY A 80 21.94 5.50 17.50
C GLY A 80 20.48 5.04 17.41
N GLY A 81 19.78 5.35 16.32
CA GLY A 81 18.43 4.87 16.05
C GLY A 81 18.40 3.38 15.68
N ALA A 82 17.37 2.66 16.12
CA ALA A 82 17.16 1.27 15.71
C ALA A 82 16.30 1.19 14.44
N VAL A 83 16.74 0.43 13.45
CA VAL A 83 15.93 0.14 12.25
C VAL A 83 15.54 -1.33 12.29
N LEU A 84 14.24 -1.60 12.17
CA LEU A 84 13.66 -2.94 12.31
C LEU A 84 12.83 -3.26 11.06
N GLN A 85 13.02 -4.45 10.50
CA GLN A 85 12.12 -5.01 9.48
C GLN A 85 11.08 -5.89 10.18
N VAL A 86 9.80 -5.52 10.08
CA VAL A 86 8.69 -6.28 10.71
C VAL A 86 7.53 -6.37 9.74
N GLU A 87 7.56 -7.42 8.92
CA GLU A 87 6.47 -7.81 8.04
C GLU A 87 6.32 -9.35 7.97
N PRO A 88 5.71 -9.96 9.00
CA PRO A 88 5.64 -11.42 9.10
C PRO A 88 4.84 -12.08 7.98
N TYR A 89 3.93 -11.33 7.33
CA TYR A 89 3.18 -11.86 6.19
C TYR A 89 4.11 -12.10 5.00
N LEU A 90 4.94 -11.10 4.66
CA LEU A 90 5.91 -11.21 3.57
C LEU A 90 7.00 -12.22 3.89
N GLU A 91 7.48 -12.27 5.14
CA GLU A 91 8.45 -13.28 5.59
C GLU A 91 7.96 -14.72 5.30
N ARG A 92 6.71 -15.02 5.67
CA ARG A 92 6.08 -16.32 5.40
C ARG A 92 5.85 -16.54 3.91
N LEU A 93 5.50 -15.51 3.16
CA LEU A 93 5.32 -15.60 1.70
C LEU A 93 6.65 -15.95 1.00
N LEU A 94 7.74 -15.32 1.40
CA LEU A 94 9.09 -15.64 0.90
C LEU A 94 9.45 -17.10 1.23
N THR A 95 9.21 -17.53 2.48
CA THR A 95 9.41 -18.93 2.88
C THR A 95 8.59 -19.90 2.01
N ILE A 96 7.33 -19.58 1.71
CA ILE A 96 6.48 -20.39 0.81
C ILE A 96 7.13 -20.48 -0.58
N HIS A 97 7.58 -19.37 -1.16
CA HIS A 97 8.20 -19.33 -2.48
C HIS A 97 9.50 -20.13 -2.52
N GLU A 98 10.36 -19.99 -1.52
CA GLU A 98 11.63 -20.72 -1.40
C GLU A 98 11.42 -22.24 -1.33
N LEU A 99 10.49 -22.71 -0.49
CA LEU A 99 10.18 -24.14 -0.36
C LEU A 99 9.67 -24.71 -1.69
N LEU A 100 8.77 -24.01 -2.36
CA LEU A 100 8.26 -24.45 -3.67
C LEU A 100 9.35 -24.44 -4.74
N ALA A 101 10.23 -23.44 -4.75
CA ALA A 101 11.37 -23.36 -5.67
C ALA A 101 12.39 -24.49 -5.44
N GLN A 102 12.54 -24.95 -4.20
CA GLN A 102 13.35 -26.12 -3.82
C GLN A 102 12.69 -27.46 -4.15
N GLY A 103 11.47 -27.46 -4.71
CA GLY A 103 10.74 -28.67 -5.10
C GLY A 103 9.99 -29.34 -3.96
N VAL A 104 9.79 -28.68 -2.82
CA VAL A 104 8.96 -29.21 -1.73
C VAL A 104 7.52 -29.41 -2.24
N PRO A 105 6.91 -30.59 -2.06
CA PRO A 105 5.56 -30.84 -2.54
C PRO A 105 4.55 -29.85 -1.97
N ARG A 106 3.69 -29.32 -2.84
CA ARG A 106 2.66 -28.33 -2.45
C ARG A 106 1.87 -28.71 -1.19
N PRO A 107 1.37 -29.95 -0.99
CA PRO A 107 0.65 -30.30 0.23
C PRO A 107 1.47 -30.10 1.52
N GLU A 108 2.80 -30.30 1.46
CA GLU A 108 3.68 -30.12 2.61
C GLU A 108 3.92 -28.64 2.95
N VAL A 109 3.68 -27.73 2.01
CA VAL A 109 3.73 -26.28 2.22
C VAL A 109 2.35 -25.73 2.62
N GLU A 110 1.30 -26.13 1.89
CA GLU A 110 -0.08 -25.64 2.07
C GLU A 110 -0.67 -26.03 3.45
N PHE A 111 -0.26 -27.17 4.01
CA PHE A 111 -0.75 -27.65 5.30
C PHE A 111 0.17 -27.38 6.49
N ARG A 112 1.32 -26.68 6.30
CA ARG A 112 2.15 -26.24 7.42
C ARG A 112 1.39 -25.21 8.27
N PRO A 113 1.18 -25.42 9.58
CA PRO A 113 0.31 -24.56 10.39
C PRO A 113 0.70 -23.06 10.40
N ASP A 114 1.99 -22.76 10.35
CA ASP A 114 2.54 -21.40 10.33
C ASP A 114 2.37 -20.69 8.98
N LEU A 115 2.36 -21.45 7.88
CA LEU A 115 2.26 -20.94 6.51
C LEU A 115 0.83 -21.01 5.92
N ALA A 116 0.01 -21.96 6.36
CA ALA A 116 -1.30 -22.27 5.79
C ALA A 116 -2.23 -21.04 5.68
N PRO A 117 -2.31 -20.13 6.67
CA PRO A 117 -3.15 -18.94 6.54
C PRO A 117 -2.68 -18.01 5.41
N VAL A 118 -1.37 -17.78 5.30
CA VAL A 118 -0.77 -16.92 4.27
C VAL A 118 -0.92 -17.56 2.90
N TYR A 119 -0.62 -18.85 2.78
CA TYR A 119 -0.79 -19.62 1.55
C TYR A 119 -2.24 -19.56 1.04
N ALA A 120 -3.21 -19.79 1.92
CA ALA A 120 -4.62 -19.77 1.54
C ALA A 120 -5.10 -18.36 1.14
N ALA A 121 -4.62 -17.31 1.82
CA ALA A 121 -4.94 -15.93 1.49
C ALA A 121 -4.36 -15.55 0.12
N GLU A 122 -3.09 -15.83 -0.15
CA GLU A 122 -2.46 -15.54 -1.44
C GLU A 122 -3.10 -16.31 -2.58
N ARG A 123 -3.39 -17.61 -2.38
CA ARG A 123 -4.06 -18.44 -3.37
C ARG A 123 -5.41 -17.85 -3.78
N ARG A 124 -6.22 -17.37 -2.82
CA ARG A 124 -7.53 -16.77 -3.12
C ARG A 124 -7.40 -15.42 -3.82
N ALA A 125 -6.55 -14.53 -3.30
CA ALA A 125 -6.32 -13.22 -3.90
C ALA A 125 -5.80 -13.36 -5.33
N THR A 126 -4.77 -14.18 -5.54
CA THR A 126 -4.20 -14.46 -6.86
C THR A 126 -5.22 -15.07 -7.83
N ALA A 127 -6.01 -16.06 -7.40
CA ALA A 127 -7.04 -16.65 -8.25
C ALA A 127 -8.10 -15.62 -8.70
N SER A 128 -8.51 -14.73 -7.79
CA SER A 128 -9.45 -13.66 -8.12
C SER A 128 -8.85 -12.58 -9.03
N LEU A 129 -7.55 -12.29 -8.88
CA LEU A 129 -6.82 -11.38 -9.77
C LEU A 129 -6.69 -11.95 -11.19
N LEU A 130 -6.34 -13.23 -11.32
CA LEU A 130 -6.30 -13.93 -12.61
C LEU A 130 -7.68 -13.96 -13.29
N THR A 131 -8.74 -14.12 -12.50
CA THR A 131 -10.12 -14.03 -12.99
C THR A 131 -10.41 -12.63 -13.54
N PHE A 132 -10.00 -11.57 -12.83
CA PHE A 132 -10.10 -10.20 -13.32
C PHE A 132 -9.36 -9.99 -14.64
N TYR A 133 -8.09 -10.40 -14.75
CA TYR A 133 -7.34 -10.26 -15.99
C TYR A 133 -7.98 -11.00 -17.16
N THR A 134 -8.48 -12.21 -16.92
CA THR A 134 -9.23 -12.97 -17.92
C THR A 134 -10.48 -12.21 -18.38
N CYS A 135 -11.23 -11.60 -17.45
CA CYS A 135 -12.41 -10.82 -17.80
C CYS A 135 -12.07 -9.51 -18.54
N ALA A 136 -11.02 -8.79 -18.14
CA ALA A 136 -10.67 -7.48 -18.68
C ALA A 136 -10.39 -7.49 -20.20
N HIS A 137 -9.95 -8.63 -20.74
CA HIS A 137 -9.59 -8.76 -22.15
C HIS A 137 -10.80 -8.87 -23.10
N GLY A 138 -11.95 -9.39 -22.66
CA GLY A 138 -13.06 -9.64 -23.59
C GLY A 138 -14.44 -9.90 -22.99
N ALA A 139 -14.61 -9.75 -21.67
CA ALA A 139 -15.92 -9.89 -21.06
C ALA A 139 -16.72 -8.58 -21.13
N GLU A 140 -18.05 -8.72 -21.07
CA GLU A 140 -18.96 -7.59 -20.87
C GLU A 140 -18.61 -6.79 -19.61
N PHE A 141 -18.81 -5.47 -19.66
CA PHE A 141 -18.38 -4.54 -18.60
C PHE A 141 -18.87 -4.95 -17.20
N ASP A 142 -20.14 -5.37 -17.08
CA ASP A 142 -20.71 -5.81 -15.80
C ASP A 142 -19.99 -7.03 -15.20
N ARG A 143 -19.46 -7.92 -16.04
CA ARG A 143 -18.64 -9.06 -15.58
C ARG A 143 -17.28 -8.60 -15.12
N VAL A 144 -16.66 -7.63 -15.80
CA VAL A 144 -15.39 -7.03 -15.35
C VAL A 144 -15.58 -6.36 -13.98
N VAL A 145 -16.63 -5.56 -13.81
CA VAL A 145 -16.99 -4.94 -12.52
C VAL A 145 -17.20 -6.01 -11.43
N ALA A 146 -17.90 -7.10 -11.74
CA ALA A 146 -18.09 -8.18 -10.79
C ALA A 146 -16.77 -8.85 -10.38
N ALA A 147 -15.83 -9.03 -11.31
CA ALA A 147 -14.51 -9.56 -11.03
C ALA A 147 -13.69 -8.61 -10.14
N VAL A 148 -13.73 -7.30 -10.41
CA VAL A 148 -13.08 -6.27 -9.55
C VAL A 148 -13.60 -6.33 -8.12
N ARG A 149 -14.92 -6.43 -7.92
CA ARG A 149 -15.49 -6.57 -6.56
C ARG A 149 -15.04 -7.86 -5.88
N SER A 150 -15.00 -8.97 -6.61
CA SER A 150 -14.54 -10.24 -6.06
C SER A 150 -13.07 -10.14 -5.64
N PHE A 151 -12.23 -9.55 -6.48
CA PHE A 151 -10.82 -9.32 -6.17
C PHE A 151 -10.67 -8.42 -4.93
N ALA A 152 -11.35 -7.27 -4.89
CA ALA A 152 -11.29 -6.35 -3.75
C ALA A 152 -11.69 -7.03 -2.42
N ARG A 153 -12.63 -7.98 -2.45
CA ARG A 153 -13.01 -8.76 -1.26
C ARG A 153 -11.93 -9.75 -0.82
N GLU A 154 -11.36 -10.52 -1.75
CA GLU A 154 -10.31 -11.49 -1.41
C GLU A 154 -9.01 -10.77 -0.99
N ASP A 155 -8.69 -9.67 -1.64
CA ASP A 155 -7.54 -8.82 -1.29
C ASP A 155 -7.72 -8.14 0.07
N ALA A 156 -8.92 -7.67 0.40
CA ALA A 156 -9.22 -7.16 1.74
C ALA A 156 -9.01 -8.21 2.84
N ALA A 157 -9.40 -9.47 2.60
CA ALA A 157 -9.15 -10.56 3.54
C ALA A 157 -7.65 -10.84 3.70
N ARG A 158 -6.88 -10.77 2.60
CA ARG A 158 -5.43 -10.87 2.59
C ARG A 158 -4.77 -9.75 3.41
N LEU A 159 -5.15 -8.50 3.15
CA LEU A 159 -4.64 -7.31 3.84
C LEU A 159 -4.98 -7.32 5.33
N ARG A 160 -6.18 -7.79 5.71
CA ARG A 160 -6.56 -7.94 7.12
C ARG A 160 -5.65 -8.94 7.85
N LEU A 161 -5.40 -10.11 7.25
CA LEU A 161 -4.48 -11.10 7.82
C LEU A 161 -3.07 -10.52 7.97
N ARG A 162 -2.59 -9.79 6.95
CA ARG A 162 -1.30 -9.10 6.98
C ARG A 162 -1.21 -8.11 8.14
N ASP A 163 -2.21 -7.24 8.31
CA ASP A 163 -2.26 -6.26 9.41
C ASP A 163 -2.36 -6.91 10.79
N GLU A 164 -3.08 -8.03 10.93
CA GLU A 164 -3.17 -8.80 12.18
C GLU A 164 -1.82 -9.42 12.58
N LEU A 165 -1.15 -10.08 11.64
CA LEU A 165 0.17 -10.67 11.88
C LEU A 165 1.20 -9.59 12.22
N ARG A 166 1.18 -8.47 11.50
CA ARG A 166 2.10 -7.35 11.74
C ARG A 166 1.82 -6.68 13.08
N ALA A 167 0.55 -6.45 13.45
CA ALA A 167 0.19 -5.93 14.78
C ALA A 167 0.68 -6.84 15.92
N ALA A 168 0.52 -8.16 15.77
CA ALA A 168 0.98 -9.13 16.75
C ALA A 168 2.50 -9.11 16.94
N ALA A 169 3.27 -8.98 15.84
CA ALA A 169 4.73 -8.91 15.87
C ALA A 169 5.27 -7.58 16.40
N LEU A 170 4.56 -6.48 16.17
CA LEU A 170 4.91 -5.15 16.67
C LEU A 170 4.66 -4.99 18.18
N ALA A 171 3.61 -5.61 18.72
CA ALA A 171 3.19 -5.38 20.10
C ALA A 171 4.27 -5.64 21.17
N PRO A 172 5.09 -6.71 21.10
CA PRO A 172 6.19 -6.93 22.04
C PRO A 172 7.27 -5.83 22.06
N LEU A 173 7.41 -5.05 20.98
CA LEU A 173 8.42 -3.99 20.87
C LEU A 173 8.21 -2.84 21.86
N VAL A 174 7.00 -2.70 22.40
CA VAL A 174 6.67 -1.74 23.47
C VAL A 174 7.53 -1.92 24.73
N ARG A 175 8.10 -3.12 24.94
CA ARG A 175 8.99 -3.42 26.06
C ARG A 175 10.44 -3.01 25.81
N ARG A 176 10.82 -2.82 24.54
CA ARG A 176 12.18 -2.55 24.08
C ARG A 176 12.42 -1.08 23.75
N HIS A 177 11.37 -0.39 23.30
CA HIS A 177 11.47 1.00 22.84
C HIS A 177 10.38 1.86 23.48
N ARG A 178 10.73 3.07 23.90
CA ARG A 178 9.79 4.08 24.41
C ARG A 178 9.09 4.82 23.28
N SER A 179 9.66 4.83 22.08
CA SER A 179 9.03 5.46 20.92
C SER A 179 9.39 4.74 19.62
N LEU A 180 8.37 4.44 18.83
CA LEU A 180 8.47 3.73 17.55
C LEU A 180 7.76 4.55 16.46
N TYR A 181 8.43 4.73 15.32
CA TYR A 181 7.79 5.09 14.07
C TYR A 181 7.56 3.79 13.27
N VAL A 182 6.31 3.54 12.88
CA VAL A 182 5.91 2.35 12.11
C VAL A 182 5.45 2.83 10.75
N GLU A 183 6.16 2.42 9.70
CA GLU A 183 5.80 2.68 8.31
C GLU A 183 4.59 1.85 7.90
N ALA A 184 3.61 2.48 7.27
CA ALA A 184 2.44 1.80 6.74
C ALA A 184 1.93 2.46 5.46
N GLY A 185 1.62 1.66 4.45
CA GLY A 185 0.83 2.11 3.31
C GLY A 185 -0.58 2.55 3.71
N TYR A 186 -1.22 3.41 2.91
CA TYR A 186 -2.58 3.91 3.18
C TYR A 186 -3.66 2.82 3.24
N ILE A 187 -3.43 1.65 2.65
CA ILE A 187 -4.37 0.54 2.68
C ILE A 187 -4.36 -0.20 4.04
N HIS A 188 -3.27 -0.08 4.81
CA HIS A 188 -3.03 -0.75 6.09
C HIS A 188 -3.67 -0.03 7.29
N LEU A 189 -4.82 0.62 7.09
CA LEU A 189 -5.54 1.30 8.17
C LEU A 189 -6.01 0.33 9.27
N PHE A 190 -6.18 -0.96 8.95
CA PHE A 190 -6.60 -1.97 9.91
C PHE A 190 -5.50 -2.33 10.91
N LEU A 191 -4.23 -2.06 10.60
CA LEU A 191 -3.11 -2.16 11.52
C LEU A 191 -3.37 -1.41 12.85
N LEU A 192 -4.03 -0.25 12.81
CA LEU A 192 -4.40 0.50 14.02
C LEU A 192 -5.35 -0.29 14.92
N LYS A 193 -6.33 -0.98 14.32
CA LYS A 193 -7.28 -1.81 15.05
C LYS A 193 -6.57 -3.01 15.66
N GLY A 194 -5.70 -3.68 14.90
CA GLY A 194 -4.86 -4.78 15.38
C GLY A 194 -3.97 -4.36 16.54
N LEU A 195 -3.21 -3.27 16.38
CA LEU A 195 -2.32 -2.75 17.43
C LEU A 195 -3.09 -2.37 18.69
N LYS A 196 -4.27 -1.74 18.56
CA LYS A 196 -5.10 -1.41 19.72
C LYS A 196 -5.52 -2.66 20.49
N ALA A 197 -5.87 -3.74 19.77
CA ALA A 197 -6.24 -5.01 20.39
C ALA A 197 -5.05 -5.68 21.09
N HIS A 198 -3.88 -5.75 20.45
CA HIS A 198 -2.71 -6.43 21.00
C HIS A 198 -2.01 -5.65 22.12
N LEU A 199 -2.01 -4.31 22.08
CA LEU A 199 -1.35 -3.49 23.08
C LEU A 199 -2.19 -3.31 24.35
N GLY A 200 -3.52 -3.40 24.28
CA GLY A 200 -4.38 -3.31 25.46
C GLY A 200 -4.18 -2.05 26.32
N GLY A 201 -3.72 -0.95 25.73
CA GLY A 201 -3.38 0.30 26.45
C GLY A 201 -1.94 0.39 26.98
N ALA A 202 -1.09 -0.60 26.72
CA ALA A 202 0.33 -0.58 27.10
C ALA A 202 1.16 0.48 26.35
N ALA A 203 0.63 1.05 25.26
CA ALA A 203 1.26 2.12 24.49
C ALA A 203 0.21 3.13 24.00
N ARG A 204 0.65 4.37 23.76
CA ARG A 204 -0.11 5.38 23.03
C ARG A 204 0.03 5.13 21.53
N LEU A 205 -1.09 5.12 20.81
CA LEU A 205 -1.12 5.05 19.36
C LEU A 205 -1.36 6.44 18.77
N ARG A 206 -0.53 6.84 17.81
CA ARG A 206 -0.64 8.11 17.08
C ARG A 206 -0.63 7.84 15.57
N PRO A 207 -1.80 7.76 14.92
CA PRO A 207 -1.86 7.72 13.46
C PRO A 207 -1.48 9.08 12.89
N VAL A 208 -0.64 9.10 11.86
CA VAL A 208 -0.23 10.31 11.14
C VAL A 208 -0.31 10.05 9.65
N PHE A 209 -1.09 10.85 8.94
CA PHE A 209 -1.12 10.89 7.48
C PHE A 209 -0.14 11.95 7.01
N LEU A 210 1.01 11.54 6.48
CA LEU A 210 2.15 12.45 6.30
C LEU A 210 1.82 13.61 5.36
N GLN A 211 1.07 13.36 4.28
CA GLN A 211 0.68 14.36 3.29
C GLN A 211 -0.70 14.99 3.54
N SER A 212 -1.25 14.86 4.76
CA SER A 212 -2.61 15.34 5.04
C SER A 212 -2.79 16.85 4.96
N GLY A 213 -1.73 17.65 5.18
CA GLY A 213 -1.76 19.10 5.01
C GLY A 213 -2.14 19.51 3.58
N PRO A 214 -1.29 19.23 2.57
CA PRO A 214 -1.60 19.54 1.18
C PRO A 214 -2.87 18.84 0.69
N SER A 215 -3.13 17.60 1.13
CA SER A 215 -4.36 16.89 0.77
C SER A 215 -5.64 17.58 1.24
N ARG A 216 -5.68 18.05 2.49
CA ARG A 216 -6.86 18.76 3.01
C ARG A 216 -7.07 20.09 2.30
N ALA A 217 -5.99 20.80 1.96
CA ALA A 217 -6.08 22.05 1.21
C ALA A 217 -6.67 21.85 -0.19
N ALA A 218 -6.29 20.78 -0.88
CA ALA A 218 -6.69 20.53 -2.26
C ALA A 218 -8.07 19.86 -2.42
N VAL A 219 -8.41 18.90 -1.55
CA VAL A 219 -9.62 18.07 -1.69
C VAL A 219 -10.43 17.89 -0.41
N GLY A 220 -10.07 18.57 0.69
CA GLY A 220 -10.80 18.51 1.96
C GLY A 220 -10.64 17.21 2.76
N LEU A 221 -9.86 16.25 2.26
CA LEU A 221 -9.62 14.94 2.86
C LEU A 221 -8.16 14.82 3.31
N PRO A 222 -7.84 13.96 4.30
CA PRO A 222 -6.44 13.68 4.64
C PRO A 222 -5.69 12.94 3.53
N ARG A 223 -6.41 12.30 2.61
CA ARG A 223 -5.90 11.53 1.48
C ARG A 223 -6.98 11.35 0.40
N PRO A 224 -6.70 11.56 -0.90
CA PRO A 224 -7.60 11.24 -2.01
C PRO A 224 -7.56 9.74 -2.32
N LEU A 225 -8.18 8.91 -1.47
CA LEU A 225 -8.23 7.47 -1.70
C LEU A 225 -8.92 7.14 -3.03
N GLY A 226 -8.31 6.24 -3.81
CA GLY A 226 -8.90 5.77 -5.04
C GLY A 226 -10.21 5.00 -4.79
N PRO A 227 -11.12 4.92 -5.78
CA PRO A 227 -12.35 4.16 -5.62
C PRO A 227 -12.11 2.66 -5.37
N GLY A 228 -10.99 2.12 -5.88
CA GLY A 228 -10.55 0.75 -5.56
C GLY A 228 -10.18 0.61 -4.08
N ASP A 229 -9.34 1.50 -3.57
CA ASP A 229 -8.95 1.52 -2.15
C ASP A 229 -10.16 1.66 -1.24
N LEU A 230 -11.11 2.55 -1.57
CA LEU A 230 -12.35 2.71 -0.82
C LEU A 230 -13.16 1.41 -0.78
N LEU A 231 -13.30 0.71 -1.92
CA LEU A 231 -14.00 -0.57 -2.00
C LEU A 231 -13.30 -1.63 -1.14
N THR A 232 -11.98 -1.75 -1.23
CA THR A 232 -11.19 -2.69 -0.44
C THR A 232 -11.28 -2.37 1.04
N LEU A 233 -11.15 -1.10 1.45
CA LEU A 233 -11.28 -0.67 2.85
C LEU A 233 -12.65 -0.98 3.44
N HIS A 234 -13.73 -0.84 2.66
CA HIS A 234 -15.06 -1.28 3.08
C HIS A 234 -15.08 -2.77 3.45
N HIS A 235 -14.43 -3.61 2.65
CA HIS A 235 -14.27 -5.03 2.96
C HIS A 235 -13.31 -5.28 4.14
N ILE A 236 -12.21 -4.53 4.26
CA ILE A 236 -11.25 -4.66 5.36
C ILE A 236 -11.90 -4.37 6.72
N PHE A 237 -12.86 -3.45 6.79
CA PHE A 237 -13.53 -3.07 8.04
C PHE A 237 -14.90 -3.73 8.25
N ASP A 238 -15.33 -4.65 7.36
CA ASP A 238 -16.70 -5.17 7.32
C ASP A 238 -17.76 -4.06 7.30
N ALA A 239 -17.42 -2.91 6.71
CA ALA A 239 -18.28 -1.74 6.69
C ALA A 239 -19.35 -1.91 5.59
N PRO A 240 -20.65 -1.76 5.93
CA PRO A 240 -21.73 -2.06 4.99
C PRO A 240 -21.66 -1.17 3.76
N LEU A 241 -21.81 -1.78 2.58
CA LEU A 241 -21.84 -1.08 1.30
C LEU A 241 -22.97 -1.64 0.44
N THR A 242 -23.89 -0.77 -0.01
CA THR A 242 -24.95 -1.19 -0.93
C THR A 242 -24.35 -1.71 -2.22
N ARG A 243 -24.99 -2.70 -2.86
CA ARG A 243 -24.56 -3.25 -4.15
C ARG A 243 -24.31 -2.16 -5.19
N LYS A 244 -25.24 -1.21 -5.35
CA LYS A 244 -25.10 -0.08 -6.30
C LYS A 244 -23.83 0.75 -6.07
N ARG A 245 -23.46 1.02 -4.81
CA ARG A 245 -22.23 1.76 -4.48
C ARG A 245 -20.98 0.93 -4.71
N ALA A 246 -21.00 -0.36 -4.35
CA ALA A 246 -19.88 -1.27 -4.62
C ALA A 246 -19.60 -1.38 -6.12
N ASP A 247 -20.66 -1.48 -6.93
CA ASP A 247 -20.57 -1.56 -8.39
C ASP A 247 -20.01 -0.27 -8.97
N LEU A 248 -20.43 0.89 -8.45
CA LEU A 248 -19.89 2.18 -8.85
C LEU A 248 -18.40 2.35 -8.49
N LEU A 249 -17.98 1.95 -7.29
CA LEU A 249 -16.57 2.02 -6.89
C LEU A 249 -15.70 1.11 -7.76
N ALA A 250 -16.14 -0.14 -8.01
CA ALA A 250 -15.46 -1.06 -8.89
C ALA A 250 -15.41 -0.55 -10.36
N ALA A 251 -16.48 0.05 -10.86
CA ALA A 251 -16.51 0.64 -12.19
C ALA A 251 -15.55 1.85 -12.29
N ARG A 252 -15.53 2.70 -11.27
CA ARG A 252 -14.63 3.87 -11.22
C ARG A 252 -13.17 3.47 -11.05
N SER A 253 -12.86 2.38 -10.35
CA SER A 253 -11.48 1.93 -10.17
C SER A 253 -10.83 1.50 -11.48
N LEU A 254 -11.61 0.91 -12.39
CA LEU A 254 -11.16 0.57 -13.75
C LEU A 254 -10.69 1.80 -14.53
N ILE A 255 -11.33 2.96 -14.35
CA ILE A 255 -10.94 4.22 -15.00
C ILE A 255 -9.84 4.91 -14.20
N HIS A 256 -9.96 4.95 -12.88
CA HIS A 256 -9.02 5.60 -11.99
C HIS A 256 -7.59 5.10 -12.16
N ILE A 257 -7.40 3.77 -12.25
CA ILE A 257 -6.07 3.21 -12.43
C ILE A 257 -5.43 3.64 -13.77
N GLN A 258 -6.22 3.90 -14.80
CA GLN A 258 -5.73 4.38 -16.10
C GLN A 258 -5.39 5.87 -16.10
N LEU A 259 -5.85 6.63 -15.10
CA LEU A 259 -5.58 8.06 -14.95
C LEU A 259 -4.26 8.36 -14.24
N LEU A 260 -3.72 7.40 -13.49
CA LEU A 260 -2.54 7.59 -12.65
C LEU A 260 -1.24 7.44 -13.45
N GLU A 261 -0.27 8.31 -13.17
CA GLU A 261 1.10 8.17 -13.66
C GLU A 261 1.73 6.84 -13.21
N LYS A 262 2.53 6.25 -14.11
CA LYS A 262 3.16 4.94 -13.90
C LYS A 262 4.62 5.06 -13.49
N GLU A 263 5.28 6.11 -13.94
CA GLU A 263 6.69 6.34 -13.64
C GLU A 263 6.88 7.01 -12.27
N GLU A 264 8.07 6.85 -11.70
CA GLU A 264 8.50 7.60 -10.51
C GLU A 264 8.71 9.08 -10.88
N LEU A 265 8.05 9.99 -10.16
CA LEU A 265 8.13 11.44 -10.37
C LEU A 265 9.01 12.08 -9.29
N ALA A 266 10.03 12.81 -9.75
CA ALA A 266 10.89 13.60 -8.88
C ALA A 266 10.22 14.94 -8.50
N PRO A 267 10.19 15.31 -7.21
CA PRO A 267 9.75 16.64 -6.78
C PRO A 267 10.62 17.74 -7.38
N THR A 268 10.00 18.86 -7.75
CA THR A 268 10.69 20.06 -8.23
C THR A 268 10.34 21.27 -7.37
N PRO A 269 11.08 22.39 -7.45
CA PRO A 269 10.70 23.62 -6.75
C PRO A 269 9.32 24.17 -7.14
N GLY A 270 8.87 23.91 -8.37
CA GLY A 270 7.56 24.34 -8.88
C GLY A 270 6.42 23.36 -8.59
N ASP A 271 6.74 22.08 -8.40
CA ASP A 271 5.79 21.02 -8.04
C ASP A 271 6.45 20.09 -7.00
N PRO A 272 6.30 20.40 -5.69
CA PRO A 272 6.96 19.64 -4.63
C PRO A 272 6.26 18.32 -4.31
N THR A 273 5.06 18.08 -4.84
CA THR A 273 4.28 16.86 -4.60
C THR A 273 3.62 16.35 -5.89
N PRO A 274 4.42 16.03 -6.92
CA PRO A 274 3.91 15.70 -8.25
C PRO A 274 3.00 14.47 -8.27
N HIS A 275 3.28 13.44 -7.46
CA HIS A 275 2.41 12.27 -7.36
C HIS A 275 1.09 12.60 -6.65
N LEU A 276 1.15 13.37 -5.57
CA LEU A 276 -0.08 13.78 -4.88
C LEU A 276 -0.98 14.65 -5.77
N GLU A 277 -0.40 15.55 -6.57
CA GLU A 277 -1.13 16.33 -7.57
C GLU A 277 -1.73 15.43 -8.65
N ASP A 278 -1.00 14.41 -9.09
CA ASP A 278 -1.49 13.38 -10.00
C ASP A 278 -2.74 12.66 -9.47
N GLU A 279 -2.67 12.26 -8.21
CA GLU A 279 -3.75 11.57 -7.52
C GLU A 279 -4.95 12.50 -7.28
N PHE A 280 -4.74 13.80 -7.04
CA PHE A 280 -5.85 14.77 -6.99
C PHE A 280 -6.57 14.86 -8.33
N ARG A 281 -5.84 14.92 -9.44
CA ARG A 281 -6.42 14.93 -10.80
C ARG A 281 -7.23 13.66 -11.04
N ALA A 282 -6.63 12.49 -10.80
CA ALA A 282 -7.31 11.20 -10.96
C ALA A 282 -8.54 11.07 -10.06
N PHE A 283 -8.45 11.52 -8.80
CA PHE A 283 -9.55 11.51 -7.84
C PHE A 283 -10.72 12.38 -8.29
N ARG A 284 -10.48 13.62 -8.75
CA ARG A 284 -11.52 14.53 -9.24
C ARG A 284 -12.21 13.98 -10.48
N LEU A 285 -11.44 13.53 -11.48
CA LEU A 285 -11.97 12.99 -12.72
C LEU A 285 -12.81 11.73 -12.47
N SER A 286 -12.24 10.73 -11.80
CA SER A 286 -12.98 9.47 -11.52
C SER A 286 -14.16 9.67 -10.56
N GLY A 287 -14.08 10.63 -9.63
CA GLY A 287 -15.16 10.96 -8.70
C GLY A 287 -16.42 11.52 -9.37
N GLY A 288 -16.29 12.13 -10.56
CA GLY A 288 -17.40 12.68 -11.34
C GLY A 288 -18.18 11.66 -12.18
N LEU A 289 -17.66 10.44 -12.36
CA LEU A 289 -18.19 9.44 -13.30
C LEU A 289 -19.36 8.66 -12.71
N ARG A 290 -20.45 8.47 -13.47
CA ARG A 290 -21.52 7.52 -13.14
C ARG A 290 -21.14 6.13 -13.66
N TYR A 291 -21.86 5.10 -13.22
CA TYR A 291 -21.62 3.72 -13.68
C TYR A 291 -21.65 3.59 -15.21
N GLN A 292 -22.66 4.20 -15.85
CA GLN A 292 -22.81 4.20 -17.30
C GLN A 292 -21.67 4.95 -18.01
N ASP A 293 -21.15 6.01 -17.38
CA ASP A 293 -20.01 6.75 -17.92
C ASP A 293 -18.77 5.84 -17.92
N CYS A 294 -18.53 5.09 -16.84
CA CYS A 294 -17.45 4.11 -16.78
C CYS A 294 -17.61 3.00 -17.83
N ALA A 295 -18.83 2.50 -18.04
CA ALA A 295 -19.11 1.46 -19.05
C ALA A 295 -18.78 1.95 -20.46
N HIS A 296 -19.08 3.21 -20.77
CA HIS A 296 -18.76 3.83 -22.05
C HIS A 296 -17.26 4.09 -22.21
N LEU A 297 -16.60 4.59 -21.18
CA LEU A 297 -15.19 5.01 -21.22
C LEU A 297 -14.21 3.84 -21.17
N TYR A 298 -14.51 2.78 -20.42
CA TYR A 298 -13.59 1.67 -20.18
C TYR A 298 -12.95 1.07 -21.45
N PRO A 299 -13.70 0.72 -22.51
CA PRO A 299 -13.10 0.17 -23.73
C PRO A 299 -12.16 1.17 -24.44
N LEU A 300 -12.36 2.48 -24.25
CA LEU A 300 -11.56 3.54 -24.85
C LEU A 300 -10.26 3.80 -24.09
N VAL A 301 -10.29 3.68 -22.76
CA VAL A 301 -9.16 4.07 -21.90
C VAL A 301 -8.22 2.93 -21.53
N ARG A 302 -8.67 1.67 -21.63
CA ARG A 302 -7.94 0.50 -21.10
C ARG A 302 -6.56 0.22 -21.73
N ALA A 303 -6.24 0.88 -22.85
CA ALA A 303 -4.97 0.75 -23.55
C ALA A 303 -4.30 2.11 -23.84
N GLY A 304 -4.86 3.21 -23.29
CA GLY A 304 -4.32 4.55 -23.51
C GLY A 304 -3.24 4.91 -22.50
N SER A 305 -2.37 5.85 -22.86
CA SER A 305 -1.44 6.45 -21.90
C SER A 305 -2.19 7.30 -20.86
N PRO A 306 -1.65 7.50 -19.64
CA PRO A 306 -2.29 8.33 -18.63
C PRO A 306 -2.65 9.74 -19.14
N ALA A 307 -1.82 10.35 -19.98
CA ALA A 307 -2.08 11.67 -20.56
C ALA A 307 -3.31 11.67 -21.50
N GLU A 308 -3.37 10.72 -22.43
CA GLU A 308 -4.50 10.57 -23.35
C GLU A 308 -5.80 10.26 -22.61
N VAL A 309 -5.73 9.34 -21.63
CA VAL A 309 -6.88 8.95 -20.81
C VAL A 309 -7.41 10.14 -20.01
N ARG A 310 -6.52 10.94 -19.40
CA ARG A 310 -6.91 12.16 -18.68
C ARG A 310 -7.66 13.14 -19.57
N GLN A 311 -7.14 13.41 -20.76
CA GLN A 311 -7.78 14.33 -21.71
C GLN A 311 -9.16 13.80 -22.13
N LEU A 312 -9.23 12.52 -22.52
CA LEU A 312 -10.48 11.87 -22.96
C LEU A 312 -11.56 11.94 -21.87
N VAL A 313 -11.20 11.61 -20.62
CA VAL A 313 -12.15 11.64 -19.50
C VAL A 313 -12.58 13.07 -19.16
N ALA A 314 -11.66 14.05 -19.22
CA ALA A 314 -11.98 15.45 -18.99
C ALA A 314 -12.97 15.99 -20.04
N ASP A 315 -12.71 15.73 -21.32
CA ASP A 315 -13.59 16.14 -22.43
C ASP A 315 -14.97 15.49 -22.32
N PHE A 316 -15.01 14.20 -21.99
CA PHE A 316 -16.27 13.49 -21.75
C PHE A 316 -17.09 14.14 -20.62
N LEU A 317 -16.45 14.51 -19.52
CA LEU A 317 -17.12 15.16 -18.39
C LEU A 317 -17.61 16.57 -18.74
N ALA A 318 -16.84 17.33 -19.52
CA ALA A 318 -17.21 18.67 -19.97
C ALA A 318 -18.43 18.67 -20.90
N GLN A 319 -18.53 17.69 -21.80
CA GLN A 319 -19.66 17.55 -22.74
C GLN A 319 -20.95 17.04 -22.07
N ARG A 320 -20.83 16.45 -20.86
CA ARG A 320 -21.95 15.94 -20.08
C ARG A 320 -22.61 17.02 -19.21
N ALA A 321 -21.90 18.11 -18.93
CA ALA A 321 -22.36 19.22 -18.09
C ALA A 321 -23.29 20.16 -18.86
#